data_AF-A0A3M3B267-F1
#
_entry.id   AF-A0A3M3B267-F1
#
_cell.length_a   1.000
_cell.length_b   1.000
_cell.length_c   1.000
_cell.angle_alpha   90.00
_cell.angle_beta   90.00
_cell.angle_gamma   90.00
#
_symmetry.space_group_name_H-M   'P 1'
#
loop_
_entity.id
_entity.type
_entity.pdbx_description
1 polymer ?
#
loop_
_entity_poly.entity_id
_entity_poly.type
_entity_poly.pdbx_seq_one_letter_code
_entity_poly.pdbx_strand_id
1 'polypeptide(L)'
;MSDSDWVRVYGDKNVYTTGDIRAGTVTSERRATVGEYLQLNGVATAGTACAANGMVGRTSTGRSLSCDNQVWVVNGSSAPTCTAKTIPGYDANDVTTYACPVGYTKVGWDTAGSGQRLSSTPGIVVGQNDYATIFCCQF
;
A
#
# COMPACT_ATOMS: atom_id res chain seq x y z
N MET A 1 -42.71 -27.95 5.26
CA MET A 1 -41.66 -27.00 4.84
C MET A 1 -41.34 -27.33 3.39
N SER A 2 -41.47 -26.37 2.46
CA SER A 2 -41.40 -26.62 1.01
C SER A 2 -40.00 -26.48 0.41
N ASP A 3 -39.06 -25.88 1.14
CA ASP A 3 -37.68 -25.75 0.72
C ASP A 3 -36.89 -26.96 1.23
N SER A 4 -36.45 -27.85 0.33
CA SER A 4 -35.62 -29.01 0.68
C SER A 4 -34.18 -28.63 1.03
N ASP A 5 -33.74 -27.45 0.58
CA ASP A 5 -32.32 -27.04 0.64
C ASP A 5 -32.07 -25.96 1.71
N TRP A 6 -33.14 -25.40 2.31
CA TRP A 6 -33.05 -24.21 3.16
C TRP A 6 -33.69 -24.42 4.52
N VAL A 7 -33.00 -23.96 5.57
CA VAL A 7 -33.60 -23.74 6.88
C VAL A 7 -34.15 -22.31 6.92
N ARG A 8 -35.43 -22.15 7.21
CA ARG A 8 -36.12 -20.85 7.33
C ARG A 8 -36.56 -20.62 8.77
N VAL A 9 -36.28 -19.43 9.30
CA VAL A 9 -36.81 -18.98 10.60
C VAL A 9 -38.29 -18.61 10.43
N TYR A 10 -39.17 -19.16 11.28
CA TYR A 10 -40.60 -18.93 11.17
C TYR A 10 -40.96 -17.44 11.33
N GLY A 11 -41.73 -16.92 10.36
CA GLY A 11 -42.17 -15.52 10.33
C GLY A 11 -41.04 -14.53 10.12
N ASP A 12 -39.96 -14.94 9.43
CA ASP A 12 -38.80 -14.10 9.07
C ASP A 12 -38.15 -13.42 10.29
N LYS A 13 -38.14 -14.12 11.42
CA LYS A 13 -37.53 -13.65 12.67
C LYS A 13 -36.00 -13.75 12.63
N ASN A 14 -35.38 -13.25 13.69
CA ASN A 14 -33.93 -13.17 13.86
C ASN A 14 -33.33 -14.47 14.41
N VAL A 15 -32.03 -14.68 14.19
CA VAL A 15 -31.21 -15.70 14.83
C VAL A 15 -30.28 -15.02 15.84
N TYR A 16 -30.22 -15.54 17.06
CA TYR A 16 -29.30 -15.07 18.10
C TYR A 16 -28.52 -16.25 18.68
N THR A 17 -27.20 -16.13 18.74
CA THR A 17 -26.30 -17.12 19.32
C THR A 17 -25.09 -16.39 19.90
N THR A 18 -24.55 -16.92 20.99
CA THR A 18 -23.30 -16.45 21.60
C THR A 18 -22.06 -17.16 21.05
N GLY A 19 -22.26 -18.27 20.32
CA GLY A 19 -21.19 -19.05 19.71
C GLY A 19 -20.98 -18.75 18.23
N ASP A 20 -20.04 -19.49 17.63
CA ASP A 20 -19.67 -19.32 16.22
C ASP A 20 -20.71 -19.88 15.25
N ILE A 21 -20.82 -19.25 14.08
CA ILE A 21 -21.57 -19.77 12.93
C ILE A 21 -20.57 -20.25 11.88
N ARG A 22 -20.57 -21.56 11.58
CA ARG A 22 -19.78 -22.14 10.49
C ARG A 22 -20.68 -22.42 9.28
N ALA A 23 -20.48 -21.68 8.21
CA ALA A 23 -21.23 -21.80 6.96
C ALA A 23 -20.27 -21.84 5.76
N GLY A 24 -20.70 -22.46 4.66
CA GLY A 24 -19.94 -22.43 3.40
C GLY A 24 -19.95 -21.03 2.77
N THR A 25 -21.12 -20.38 2.74
CA THR A 25 -21.27 -18.99 2.26
C THR A 25 -22.37 -18.32 3.06
N VAL A 26 -22.20 -17.03 3.36
CA VAL A 26 -23.21 -16.18 3.99
C VAL A 26 -23.53 -15.05 3.01
N THR A 27 -24.78 -15.01 2.55
CA THR A 27 -25.28 -13.95 1.66
C THR A 27 -26.25 -13.07 2.45
N SER A 28 -26.03 -11.76 2.41
CA SER A 28 -26.96 -10.77 2.98
C SER A 28 -27.64 -10.01 1.85
N GLU A 29 -28.96 -9.91 1.89
CA GLU A 29 -29.73 -9.10 0.92
C GLU A 29 -29.49 -7.59 1.10
N ARG A 30 -28.91 -7.18 2.24
CA ARG A 30 -28.63 -5.78 2.56
C ARG A 30 -27.22 -5.60 3.10
N ARG A 31 -27.10 -5.31 4.39
CA ARG A 31 -25.81 -5.01 5.04
C ARG A 31 -25.39 -6.21 5.90
N ALA A 32 -24.09 -6.41 6.01
CA ALA A 32 -23.47 -7.24 7.04
C ALA A 32 -22.82 -6.29 8.05
N THR A 33 -23.17 -6.43 9.33
CA THR A 33 -22.61 -5.63 10.42
C THR A 33 -21.83 -6.55 11.35
N VAL A 34 -20.57 -6.22 11.59
CA VAL A 34 -19.70 -6.91 12.57
C VAL A 34 -19.44 -5.98 13.74
N GLY A 35 -19.39 -6.52 14.96
CA GLY A 35 -19.23 -5.72 16.18
C GLY A 35 -17.81 -5.24 16.42
N GLU A 36 -16.80 -5.99 15.96
CA GLU A 36 -15.39 -5.71 16.23
C GLU A 36 -14.57 -5.72 14.94
N TYR A 37 -14.15 -6.90 14.45
CA TYR A 37 -13.29 -7.02 13.27
C TYR A 37 -13.82 -8.07 12.28
N LEU A 38 -13.56 -7.82 10.99
CA LEU A 38 -13.73 -8.83 9.94
C LEU A 38 -12.38 -9.47 9.62
N GLN A 39 -12.18 -10.70 10.08
CA GLN A 39 -10.97 -11.47 9.79
C GLN A 39 -11.15 -12.29 8.50
N LEU A 40 -10.29 -12.03 7.53
CA LEU A 40 -10.18 -12.84 6.32
C LEU A 40 -9.00 -13.80 6.47
N ASN A 41 -9.29 -15.10 6.53
CA ASN A 41 -8.24 -16.12 6.64
C ASN A 41 -7.57 -16.42 5.29
N GLY A 42 -8.28 -16.18 4.19
CA GLY A 42 -7.73 -16.29 2.84
C GLY A 42 -6.70 -15.20 2.58
N VAL A 43 -5.60 -15.58 1.94
CA VAL A 43 -4.55 -14.67 1.49
C VAL A 43 -4.57 -14.61 -0.02
N ALA A 44 -4.37 -13.41 -0.57
CA ALA A 44 -4.20 -13.16 -1.98
C ALA A 44 -2.89 -12.41 -2.26
N THR A 45 -2.38 -12.52 -3.48
CA THR A 45 -1.15 -11.87 -3.94
C THR A 45 -1.50 -10.74 -4.89
N ALA A 46 -0.94 -9.56 -4.62
CA ALA A 46 -1.11 -8.40 -5.49
C ALA A 46 -0.66 -8.69 -6.93
N GLY A 47 -1.38 -8.16 -7.92
CA GLY A 47 -1.09 -8.38 -9.34
C GLY A 47 -1.55 -9.73 -9.89
N THR A 48 -2.10 -10.62 -9.07
CA THR A 48 -2.67 -11.90 -9.52
C THR A 48 -4.16 -11.78 -9.80
N ALA A 49 -4.69 -12.70 -10.60
CA ALA A 49 -6.11 -12.74 -10.95
C ALA A 49 -7.01 -12.97 -9.72
N CYS A 50 -8.17 -12.34 -9.73
CA CYS A 50 -9.22 -12.53 -8.72
C CYS A 50 -10.55 -12.91 -9.37
N ALA A 51 -11.37 -13.67 -8.63
CA ALA A 51 -12.57 -14.30 -9.16
C ALA A 51 -13.68 -13.32 -9.60
N ALA A 52 -13.82 -12.19 -8.90
CA ALA A 52 -14.87 -11.19 -9.17
C ALA A 52 -14.46 -9.80 -8.67
N ASN A 53 -14.77 -8.77 -9.45
CA ASN A 53 -14.56 -7.37 -9.08
C ASN A 53 -15.30 -7.00 -7.79
N GLY A 54 -14.68 -6.15 -6.98
CA GLY A 54 -15.25 -5.67 -5.72
C GLY A 54 -15.03 -6.59 -4.51
N MET A 55 -14.37 -7.75 -4.69
CA MET A 55 -13.94 -8.56 -3.55
C MET A 55 -12.90 -7.82 -2.71
N VAL A 56 -13.00 -7.99 -1.39
CA VAL A 56 -12.02 -7.47 -0.43
C VAL A 56 -11.20 -8.64 0.10
N GLY A 57 -9.88 -8.48 0.16
CA GLY A 57 -8.94 -9.50 0.58
C GLY A 57 -7.80 -8.95 1.43
N ARG A 58 -6.80 -9.78 1.71
CA ARG A 58 -5.55 -9.36 2.34
C ARG A 58 -4.33 -10.09 1.79
N THR A 59 -3.19 -9.45 1.94
CA THR A 59 -1.87 -10.07 1.76
C THR A 59 -1.48 -10.90 3.00
N SER A 60 -0.39 -11.67 2.89
CA SER A 60 0.17 -12.45 4.00
C SER A 60 0.56 -11.57 5.19
N THR A 61 1.07 -10.36 4.94
CA THR A 61 1.45 -9.37 5.96
C THR A 61 0.26 -8.56 6.51
N GLY A 62 -0.96 -8.81 6.01
CA GLY A 62 -2.17 -8.16 6.51
C GLY A 62 -2.58 -6.87 5.81
N ARG A 63 -1.88 -6.45 4.75
CA ARG A 63 -2.33 -5.31 3.92
C ARG A 63 -3.63 -5.64 3.20
N SER A 64 -4.58 -4.70 3.17
CA SER A 64 -5.86 -4.87 2.50
C SER A 64 -5.70 -4.86 0.97
N LEU A 65 -6.50 -5.72 0.32
CA LEU A 65 -6.58 -5.85 -1.13
C LEU A 65 -8.02 -5.57 -1.58
N SER A 66 -8.16 -5.00 -2.76
CA SER A 66 -9.42 -4.94 -3.50
C SER A 66 -9.22 -5.60 -4.86
N CYS A 67 -10.18 -6.41 -5.28
CA CYS A 67 -10.20 -6.93 -6.65
C CYS A 67 -10.74 -5.84 -7.58
N ASP A 68 -9.87 -5.28 -8.40
CA ASP A 68 -10.20 -4.27 -9.40
C ASP A 68 -9.79 -4.78 -10.77
N ASN A 69 -10.70 -4.68 -11.75
CA ASN A 69 -10.51 -5.20 -13.10
C ASN A 69 -9.93 -6.64 -13.15
N GLN A 70 -10.48 -7.54 -12.33
CA GLN A 70 -10.09 -8.94 -12.16
C GLN A 70 -8.65 -9.15 -11.67
N VAL A 71 -8.01 -8.13 -11.10
CA VAL A 71 -6.69 -8.22 -10.50
C VAL A 71 -6.71 -7.75 -9.05
N TRP A 72 -5.99 -8.46 -8.17
CA TRP A 72 -5.79 -8.02 -6.80
C TRP A 72 -4.90 -6.78 -6.73
N VAL A 73 -5.48 -5.66 -6.28
CA VAL A 73 -4.78 -4.39 -6.08
C VAL A 73 -4.64 -4.13 -4.59
N VAL A 74 -3.48 -3.67 -4.16
CA VAL A 74 -3.25 -3.31 -2.76
C VAL A 74 -3.86 -1.94 -2.46
N ASN A 75 -4.80 -1.90 -1.54
CA ASN A 75 -5.37 -0.63 -1.08
C ASN A 75 -4.30 0.16 -0.31
N GLY A 76 -4.14 1.42 -0.66
CA GLY A 76 -3.12 2.28 -0.04
C GLY A 76 -1.68 1.99 -0.48
N SER A 77 -1.47 1.23 -1.57
CA SER A 77 -0.21 1.28 -2.31
C SER A 77 -0.31 2.36 -3.38
N SER A 78 -0.30 3.62 -2.93
CA SER A 78 0.10 4.70 -3.82
C SER A 78 1.54 4.40 -4.23
N ALA A 79 1.89 4.59 -5.51
CA ALA A 79 3.30 4.79 -5.82
C ALA A 79 3.80 5.94 -4.94
N PRO A 80 4.96 5.81 -4.28
CA PRO A 80 5.45 6.88 -3.44
C PRO A 80 5.57 8.16 -4.27
N THR A 81 5.09 9.28 -3.72
CA THR A 81 5.28 10.58 -4.37
C THR A 81 6.75 10.94 -4.26
N CYS A 82 7.48 10.74 -5.35
CA CYS A 82 8.89 11.05 -5.44
C CYS A 82 9.09 12.40 -6.13
N THR A 83 9.98 13.22 -5.58
CA THR A 83 10.40 14.49 -6.17
C THR A 83 11.92 14.54 -6.25
N ALA A 84 12.43 15.04 -7.38
CA ALA A 84 13.83 15.41 -7.52
C ALA A 84 14.02 16.81 -6.94
N LYS A 85 15.03 16.98 -6.07
CA LYS A 85 15.42 18.27 -5.51
C LYS A 85 16.81 18.63 -6.00
N THR A 86 16.89 19.76 -6.67
CA THR A 86 18.15 20.32 -7.14
C THR A 86 18.81 21.09 -6.01
N ILE A 87 20.04 20.75 -5.71
CA ILE A 87 20.95 21.45 -4.81
C ILE A 87 21.78 22.41 -5.66
N PRO A 88 21.68 23.73 -5.46
CA PRO A 88 22.53 24.70 -6.16
C PRO A 88 24.01 24.53 -5.77
N GLY A 89 24.93 24.75 -6.72
CA GLY A 89 26.38 24.53 -6.54
C GLY A 89 27.07 25.41 -5.47
N TYR A 90 26.39 26.44 -4.96
CA TYR A 90 26.86 27.32 -3.88
C TYR A 90 26.29 26.97 -2.49
N ASP A 91 25.51 25.90 -2.36
CA ASP A 91 25.00 25.46 -1.06
C ASP A 91 26.15 24.91 -0.19
N ALA A 92 26.06 25.13 1.12
CA ALA A 92 27.01 24.58 2.09
C ALA A 92 26.82 23.06 2.27
N ASN A 93 25.65 22.54 1.90
CA ASN A 93 25.30 21.12 1.96
C ASN A 93 25.56 20.44 0.62
N ASP A 94 26.09 19.23 0.67
CA ASP A 94 26.31 18.37 -0.49
C ASP A 94 25.14 17.38 -0.63
N VAL A 95 25.07 16.62 -1.73
CA VAL A 95 24.09 15.53 -1.92
C VAL A 95 24.04 14.57 -0.74
N THR A 96 25.16 14.40 -0.04
CA THR A 96 25.27 13.53 1.15
C THR A 96 24.55 14.09 2.37
N THR A 97 24.71 15.37 2.64
CA THR A 97 24.21 16.02 3.86
C THR A 97 22.86 16.71 3.68
N TYR A 98 22.45 17.02 2.44
CA TYR A 98 21.20 17.72 2.17
C TYR A 98 19.97 16.88 2.55
N ALA A 99 19.13 17.35 3.47
CA ALA A 99 17.97 16.61 3.93
C ALA A 99 16.77 16.75 2.99
N CYS A 100 15.96 15.70 2.89
CA CYS A 100 14.63 15.82 2.27
C CYS A 100 13.70 16.68 3.15
N PRO A 101 12.65 17.30 2.57
CA PRO A 101 11.60 17.93 3.36
C PRO A 101 10.99 16.99 4.39
N VAL A 102 10.42 17.54 5.46
CA VAL A 102 9.74 16.75 6.49
C VAL A 102 8.68 15.85 5.84
N GLY A 103 8.66 14.57 6.23
CA GLY A 103 7.77 13.56 5.64
C GLY A 103 8.28 12.89 4.37
N TYR A 104 9.46 13.25 3.86
CA TYR A 104 10.10 12.58 2.72
C TYR A 104 11.37 11.83 3.16
N THR A 105 11.61 10.67 2.55
CA THR A 105 12.82 9.86 2.75
C THR A 105 13.76 10.00 1.54
N LYS A 106 15.05 10.22 1.77
CA LYS A 106 16.07 10.23 0.70
C LYS A 106 16.30 8.80 0.22
N VAL A 107 16.04 8.55 -1.06
CA VAL A 107 16.18 7.22 -1.67
C VAL A 107 17.42 7.11 -2.56
N GLY A 108 18.04 8.25 -2.90
CA GLY A 108 19.25 8.29 -3.69
C GLY A 108 19.65 9.71 -4.06
N TRP A 109 20.74 9.82 -4.81
CA TRP A 109 21.24 11.06 -5.38
C TRP A 109 21.86 10.81 -6.75
N ASP A 110 22.00 11.87 -7.53
CA ASP A 110 22.76 11.89 -8.76
C ASP A 110 23.67 13.12 -8.77
N THR A 111 24.88 12.91 -9.27
CA THR A 111 25.95 13.90 -9.38
C THR A 111 26.31 14.19 -10.83
N ALA A 112 25.45 13.84 -11.81
CA ALA A 112 25.68 14.01 -13.24
C ALA A 112 26.19 15.42 -13.59
N GLY A 113 27.52 15.55 -13.75
CA GLY A 113 28.20 16.77 -14.12
C GLY A 113 29.70 16.64 -14.38
N SER A 114 30.21 17.44 -15.31
CA SER A 114 31.48 17.19 -16.02
C SER A 114 32.74 17.75 -15.32
N GLY A 115 32.65 18.22 -14.09
CA GLY A 115 33.82 18.66 -13.29
C GLY A 115 33.85 17.96 -11.94
N GLN A 116 34.98 17.96 -11.25
CA GLN A 116 35.16 17.20 -10.00
C GLN A 116 35.23 18.15 -8.81
N ARG A 117 34.30 18.02 -7.86
CA ARG A 117 34.48 18.51 -6.48
C ARG A 117 34.65 17.34 -5.53
N LEU A 118 35.59 17.48 -4.61
CA LEU A 118 35.75 16.55 -3.50
C LEU A 118 34.59 16.79 -2.53
N SER A 119 33.74 15.78 -2.35
CA SER A 119 32.76 15.79 -1.27
C SER A 119 33.48 15.87 0.08
N SER A 120 32.81 16.41 1.08
CA SER A 120 33.24 16.26 2.48
C SER A 120 33.25 14.78 2.93
N THR A 121 32.60 13.90 2.18
CA THR A 121 32.60 12.45 2.40
C THR A 121 33.75 11.79 1.63
N PRO A 122 34.68 11.08 2.31
CA PRO A 122 35.81 10.43 1.66
C PRO A 122 35.37 9.43 0.58
N GLY A 123 36.00 9.48 -0.60
CA GLY A 123 35.77 8.54 -1.70
C GLY A 123 34.57 8.87 -2.60
N ILE A 124 33.86 9.98 -2.35
CA ILE A 124 32.77 10.44 -3.22
C ILE A 124 33.25 11.62 -4.06
N VAL A 125 33.16 11.46 -5.38
CA VAL A 125 33.34 12.54 -6.35
C VAL A 125 31.97 13.06 -6.74
N VAL A 126 31.72 14.35 -6.49
CA VAL A 126 30.48 15.03 -6.87
C VAL A 126 30.74 15.84 -8.12
N GLY A 127 29.91 15.64 -9.14
CA GLY A 127 29.97 16.43 -10.37
C GLY A 127 29.73 17.90 -10.07
N GLN A 128 30.67 18.72 -10.55
CA GLN A 128 30.74 20.17 -10.41
C GLN A 128 29.78 20.89 -11.36
N ASN A 129 28.78 20.20 -11.92
CA ASN A 129 27.67 20.93 -12.52
C ASN A 129 27.12 21.84 -11.43
N ASP A 130 26.70 23.05 -11.80
CA ASP A 130 26.18 24.06 -10.88
C ASP A 130 24.94 23.60 -10.09
N TYR A 131 24.58 22.31 -10.18
CA TYR A 131 23.45 21.62 -9.62
C TYR A 131 23.78 20.14 -9.34
N ALA A 132 23.48 19.65 -8.14
CA ALA A 132 23.41 18.22 -7.83
C ALA A 132 21.95 17.83 -7.49
N THR A 133 21.57 16.56 -7.57
CA THR A 133 20.16 16.17 -7.37
C THR A 133 20.02 15.11 -6.29
N ILE A 134 19.06 15.27 -5.38
CA ILE A 134 18.61 14.21 -4.47
C ILE A 134 17.20 13.77 -4.83
N PHE A 135 16.92 12.49 -4.62
CA PHE A 135 15.60 11.91 -4.83
C PHE A 135 14.93 11.68 -3.47
N CYS A 136 13.81 12.35 -3.27
CA CYS A 136 13.04 12.32 -2.04
C CYS A 136 11.67 11.69 -2.31
N CYS A 137 11.32 10.63 -1.59
CA CYS A 137 10.03 9.94 -1.73
C CYS A 137 9.23 9.96 -0.44
N GLN A 138 7.93 10.21 -0.56
CA GLN A 138 6.96 10.05 0.52
C GLN A 138 6.21 8.72 0.29
N PHE A 139 6.27 7.83 1.29
CA PHE A 139 5.69 6.49 1.26
C PHE A 139 4.40 6.41 2.07
#